data_AF-A0A246S1S6-F1
#
_entry.id   AF-A0A246S1S6-F1
#
_cell.length_a   1.000
_cell.length_b   1.000
_cell.length_c   1.000
_cell.angle_alpha   90.00
_cell.angle_beta   90.00
_cell.angle_gamma   90.00
#
_symmetry.space_group_name_H-M   'P 1'
#
loop_
_entity.id
_entity.type
_entity.pdbx_description
1 polymer ?
#
loop_
_entity_poly.entity_id
_entity_poly.type
_entity_poly.pdbx_seq_one_letter_code
_entity_poly.pdbx_strand_id
1 'polypeptide(L)'
;MTQADLLSTNDVRDRFSKAMSAMYQTEVPQYGTLLELVESVNQETLSQQPELHRRLEAQGELARLSVERHGAIRVGTADELFMLRRLFAVMGMYPVGYYDLSEAGVPVHSTAFRPIDDDALAMNPFRVFTSLLRLELIESEALRQRSEDILAKRDIFTPGARELIERHETQGGLTSEEADQFVKEALETFRWHQDATVDLDTYQALHDEHRLIADVVCFRGPHINHLTPRTLDIDEVQRRMPEMGMNPKAVIEGPPRRECPILLRQTSFKALEESIRFAGDAQGTHTARFGEIEQRGVALTPKGRALYDQLLNEGREQTAGLDNDAHQTVMDNVFVKFPDNDEAMRREGLAYFHYHLTAAGQAAKESAGRDIEALIEQGLVEAQPITYEDFLPVSAAGIFQSNLGGGQNEAYAGNANRDAFEEALGAQVTDELSLYAERENASKAKVLASLKG
;
A
#
# COMPACT_ATOMS: atom_id res chain seq x y z
N MET A 1 -41.11 -9.94 7.30
CA MET A 1 -39.74 -9.73 7.81
C MET A 1 -39.23 -8.49 7.12
N THR A 2 -39.04 -7.40 7.85
CA THR A 2 -38.37 -6.19 7.34
C THR A 2 -36.96 -6.62 6.95
N GLN A 3 -36.58 -6.37 5.70
CA GLN A 3 -35.21 -6.56 5.23
C GLN A 3 -34.32 -5.74 6.15
N ALA A 4 -33.33 -6.36 6.80
CA ALA A 4 -32.39 -5.63 7.63
C ALA A 4 -31.64 -4.63 6.74
N ASP A 5 -31.50 -3.39 7.18
CA ASP A 5 -30.70 -2.39 6.47
C ASP A 5 -29.22 -2.76 6.62
N LEU A 6 -28.71 -3.50 5.64
CA LEU A 6 -27.31 -3.91 5.57
C LEU A 6 -26.44 -2.72 5.16
N LEU A 7 -25.30 -2.58 5.83
CA LEU A 7 -24.32 -1.53 5.59
C LEU A 7 -23.46 -1.87 4.37
N SER A 8 -23.06 -0.86 3.59
CA SER A 8 -22.10 -1.04 2.50
C SER A 8 -20.74 -1.46 3.04
N THR A 9 -20.03 -2.34 2.34
CA THR A 9 -18.64 -2.72 2.68
C THR A 9 -17.70 -1.51 2.66
N ASN A 10 -18.02 -0.48 1.86
CA ASN A 10 -17.28 0.79 1.85
C ASN A 10 -17.39 1.54 3.18
N ASP A 11 -18.56 1.54 3.82
CA ASP A 11 -18.74 2.16 5.13
C ASP A 11 -18.02 1.36 6.22
N VAL A 12 -18.02 0.03 6.14
CA VAL A 12 -17.25 -0.82 7.07
C VAL A 12 -15.75 -0.51 6.96
N ARG A 13 -15.23 -0.41 5.73
CA ARG A 13 -13.83 -0.04 5.48
C ARG A 13 -13.49 1.35 6.01
N ASP A 14 -14.36 2.32 5.81
CA ASP A 14 -14.16 3.68 6.32
C ASP A 14 -14.07 3.71 7.86
N ARG A 15 -15.00 3.01 8.53
CA ARG A 15 -14.97 2.86 9.99
C ARG A 15 -13.68 2.17 10.46
N PHE A 16 -13.28 1.10 9.79
CA PHE A 16 -12.07 0.35 10.13
C PHE A 16 -10.81 1.19 9.95
N SER A 17 -10.64 1.87 8.82
CA SER A 17 -9.49 2.73 8.53
C SER A 17 -9.33 3.86 9.57
N LYS A 18 -10.44 4.52 9.93
CA LYS A 18 -10.46 5.55 10.98
C LYS A 18 -10.09 4.98 12.35
N ALA A 19 -10.67 3.84 12.70
CA ALA A 19 -10.43 3.22 14.00
C ALA A 19 -9.00 2.67 14.12
N MET A 20 -8.43 2.14 13.04
CA MET A 20 -7.03 1.74 12.95
C MET A 20 -6.09 2.94 13.07
N SER A 21 -6.40 4.05 12.39
CA SER A 21 -5.64 5.30 12.52
C SER A 21 -5.63 5.82 13.95
N ALA A 22 -6.78 5.82 14.64
CA ALA A 22 -6.88 6.27 16.02
C ALA A 22 -6.12 5.35 16.99
N MET A 23 -6.20 4.03 16.78
CA MET A 23 -5.41 3.05 17.52
C MET A 23 -3.91 3.29 17.32
N TYR A 24 -3.46 3.40 16.08
CA TYR A 24 -2.05 3.59 15.75
C TYR A 24 -1.51 4.92 16.25
N GLN A 25 -2.31 6.00 16.23
CA GLN A 25 -1.93 7.30 16.82
C GLN A 25 -1.76 7.23 18.34
N THR A 26 -2.60 6.44 19.03
CA THR A 26 -2.49 6.22 20.48
C THR A 26 -1.22 5.43 20.82
N GLU A 27 -0.89 4.45 19.97
CA GLU A 27 0.27 3.59 20.15
C GLU A 27 1.59 4.27 19.72
N VAL A 28 1.55 5.14 18.71
CA VAL A 28 2.72 5.81 18.11
C VAL A 28 2.47 7.31 17.99
N PRO A 29 2.78 8.12 19.03
CA PRO A 29 2.48 9.55 19.01
C PRO A 29 3.07 10.33 17.83
N GLN A 30 4.26 9.94 17.32
CA GLN A 30 4.85 10.60 16.14
C GLN A 30 3.99 10.44 14.88
N TYR A 31 3.13 9.42 14.79
CA TYR A 31 2.18 9.30 13.70
C TYR A 31 1.17 10.45 13.70
N GLY A 32 0.69 10.89 14.88
CA GLY A 32 -0.16 12.07 14.98
C GLY A 32 0.53 13.34 14.47
N THR A 33 1.79 13.53 14.85
CA THR A 33 2.62 14.64 14.36
C THR A 33 2.84 14.59 12.85
N LEU A 34 3.01 13.39 12.28
CA LEU A 34 3.10 13.21 10.83
C LEU A 34 1.80 13.60 10.12
N LEU A 35 0.63 13.23 10.66
CA LEU A 35 -0.65 13.59 10.08
C LEU A 35 -0.86 15.11 10.02
N GLU A 36 -0.52 15.82 11.09
CA GLU A 36 -0.59 17.29 11.13
C GLU A 36 0.35 17.94 10.10
N LEU A 37 1.57 17.42 9.97
CA LEU A 37 2.54 17.90 8.97
C LEU A 37 2.03 17.67 7.54
N VAL A 38 1.51 16.48 7.25
CA VAL A 38 0.96 16.14 5.94
C VAL A 38 -0.25 17.00 5.59
N GLU A 39 -1.13 17.26 6.55
CA GLU A 39 -2.27 18.16 6.34
C GLU A 39 -1.80 19.57 5.97
N SER A 40 -0.83 20.13 6.71
CA SER A 40 -0.27 21.46 6.41
C SER A 40 0.35 21.52 5.02
N VAL A 41 1.20 20.54 4.68
CA VAL A 41 1.86 20.50 3.37
C VAL A 41 0.84 20.35 2.25
N ASN A 42 -0.15 19.46 2.39
CA ASN A 42 -1.19 19.27 1.38
C ASN A 42 -2.00 20.56 1.15
N GLN A 43 -2.39 21.26 2.22
CA GLN A 43 -3.10 22.54 2.10
C GLN A 43 -2.25 23.61 1.40
N GLU A 44 -0.96 23.70 1.73
CA GLU A 44 -0.03 24.62 1.10
C GLU A 44 0.16 24.29 -0.39
N THR A 45 0.39 23.02 -0.74
CA THR A 45 0.55 22.56 -2.13
C THR A 45 -0.70 22.86 -2.95
N LEU A 46 -1.90 22.58 -2.44
CA LEU A 46 -3.16 22.90 -3.11
C LEU A 46 -3.36 24.41 -3.30
N SER A 47 -2.86 25.23 -2.38
CA SER A 47 -2.93 26.70 -2.49
C SER A 47 -1.94 27.24 -3.54
N GLN A 48 -0.78 26.61 -3.69
CA GLN A 48 0.28 27.01 -4.61
C GLN A 48 0.09 26.43 -6.02
N GLN A 49 -0.70 25.36 -6.18
CA GLN A 49 -0.94 24.69 -7.45
C GLN A 49 -2.45 24.61 -7.79
N PRO A 50 -3.07 25.72 -8.27
CA PRO A 50 -4.51 25.76 -8.57
C PRO A 50 -4.98 24.74 -9.61
N GLU A 51 -4.12 24.39 -10.57
CA GLU A 51 -4.39 23.36 -11.58
C GLU A 51 -4.50 21.96 -10.96
N LEU A 52 -3.59 21.63 -10.03
CA LEU A 52 -3.64 20.37 -9.28
C LEU A 52 -4.90 20.29 -8.42
N HIS A 53 -5.25 21.38 -7.73
CA HIS A 53 -6.47 21.45 -6.94
C HIS A 53 -7.70 21.15 -7.81
N ARG A 54 -7.85 21.85 -8.95
CA ARG A 54 -8.99 21.64 -9.86
C ARG A 54 -9.07 20.20 -10.35
N ARG A 55 -7.94 19.60 -10.70
CA ARG A 55 -7.87 18.20 -11.13
C ARG A 55 -8.35 17.25 -10.03
N LEU A 56 -7.80 17.37 -8.82
CA LEU A 56 -8.19 16.51 -7.70
C LEU A 56 -9.66 16.70 -7.32
N GLU A 57 -10.20 17.93 -7.42
CA GLU A 57 -11.63 18.19 -7.22
C GLU A 57 -12.48 17.49 -8.27
N ALA A 58 -12.11 17.62 -9.55
CA ALA A 58 -12.81 16.99 -10.67
C ALA A 58 -12.77 15.45 -10.61
N GLN A 59 -11.69 14.87 -10.07
CA GLN A 59 -11.55 13.43 -9.87
C GLN A 59 -12.23 12.91 -8.58
N GLY A 60 -12.79 13.80 -7.74
CA GLY A 60 -13.27 13.44 -6.41
C GLY A 60 -12.17 13.00 -5.45
N GLU A 61 -10.90 13.26 -5.79
CA GLU A 61 -9.74 12.84 -4.99
C GLU A 61 -9.50 13.71 -3.75
N LEU A 62 -10.02 14.95 -3.72
CA LEU A 62 -9.90 15.80 -2.52
C LEU A 62 -10.54 15.18 -1.28
N ALA A 63 -11.68 14.52 -1.45
CA ALA A 63 -12.40 13.88 -0.34
C ALA A 63 -11.60 12.71 0.25
N ARG A 64 -10.98 11.88 -0.61
CA ARG A 64 -10.15 10.76 -0.16
C ARG A 64 -8.79 11.18 0.39
N LEU A 65 -8.18 12.28 -0.07
CA LEU A 65 -6.82 12.67 0.31
C LEU A 65 -6.60 12.73 1.84
N SER A 66 -7.59 13.20 2.61
CA SER A 66 -7.50 13.32 4.08
C SER A 66 -7.65 11.98 4.83
N VAL A 67 -8.28 10.98 4.21
CA VAL A 67 -8.51 9.65 4.80
C VAL A 67 -7.61 8.58 4.21
N GLU A 68 -6.95 8.88 3.10
CA GLU A 68 -6.12 7.97 2.32
C GLU A 68 -4.89 7.51 3.11
N ARG A 69 -4.86 6.20 3.38
CA ARG A 69 -3.83 5.53 4.16
C ARG A 69 -3.56 4.15 3.58
N HIS A 70 -2.38 3.62 3.83
CA HIS A 70 -2.15 2.18 3.75
C HIS A 70 -1.53 1.66 5.04
N GLY A 71 -1.86 0.42 5.41
CA GLY A 71 -1.19 -0.32 6.48
C GLY A 71 -0.29 -1.42 5.91
N ALA A 72 0.66 -1.89 6.71
CA ALA A 72 1.41 -3.10 6.40
C ALA A 72 1.43 -4.06 7.60
N ILE A 73 1.23 -5.35 7.30
CA ILE A 73 1.18 -6.44 8.28
C ILE A 73 1.91 -7.67 7.75
N ARG A 74 2.27 -8.56 8.68
CA ARG A 74 2.98 -9.81 8.38
C ARG A 74 2.34 -10.97 9.14
N VAL A 75 2.03 -12.05 8.45
CA VAL A 75 1.47 -13.29 9.02
C VAL A 75 2.44 -14.45 8.84
N GLY A 76 2.30 -15.44 9.71
CA GLY A 76 3.21 -16.59 9.79
C GLY A 76 2.71 -17.84 9.09
N THR A 77 1.40 -17.96 8.81
CA THR A 77 0.82 -19.21 8.30
C THR A 77 -0.18 -18.97 7.17
N ALA A 78 -0.40 -20.02 6.36
CA ALA A 78 -1.42 -20.02 5.32
C ALA A 78 -2.84 -19.82 5.88
N ASP A 79 -3.16 -20.47 7.00
CA ASP A 79 -4.47 -20.33 7.66
C ASP A 79 -4.75 -18.89 8.12
N GLU A 80 -3.70 -18.19 8.60
CA GLU A 80 -3.78 -16.77 8.94
C GLU A 80 -4.06 -15.90 7.71
N LEU A 81 -3.33 -16.13 6.59
CA LEU A 81 -3.54 -15.41 5.34
C LEU A 81 -4.94 -15.65 4.75
N PHE A 82 -5.39 -16.91 4.75
CA PHE A 82 -6.71 -17.31 4.28
C PHE A 82 -7.82 -16.60 5.06
N MET A 83 -7.71 -16.54 6.39
CA MET A 83 -8.70 -15.86 7.22
C MET A 83 -8.63 -14.34 7.08
N LEU A 84 -7.43 -13.75 6.92
CA LEU A 84 -7.29 -12.32 6.61
C LEU A 84 -7.99 -11.95 5.30
N ARG A 85 -7.90 -12.78 4.25
CA ARG A 85 -8.65 -12.55 3.01
C ARG A 85 -10.16 -12.44 3.27
N ARG A 86 -10.72 -13.33 4.10
CA ARG A 86 -12.13 -13.31 4.46
C ARG A 86 -12.48 -12.08 5.30
N LEU A 87 -11.63 -11.72 6.26
CA LEU A 87 -11.75 -10.50 7.08
C LEU A 87 -11.77 -9.24 6.19
N PHE A 88 -10.84 -9.13 5.24
CA PHE A 88 -10.76 -7.99 4.33
C PHE A 88 -11.93 -7.94 3.32
N ALA A 89 -12.52 -9.08 2.95
CA ALA A 89 -13.70 -9.13 2.10
C ALA A 89 -14.93 -8.46 2.74
N VAL A 90 -15.09 -8.52 4.08
CA VAL A 90 -16.15 -7.78 4.82
C VAL A 90 -16.06 -6.27 4.59
N MET A 91 -14.87 -5.77 4.27
CA MET A 91 -14.56 -4.37 3.98
C MET A 91 -14.45 -4.09 2.48
N GLY A 92 -14.84 -5.02 1.61
CA GLY A 92 -14.75 -4.84 0.15
C GLY A 92 -13.31 -4.67 -0.33
N MET A 93 -12.37 -5.34 0.32
CA MET A 93 -10.95 -5.31 -0.01
C MET A 93 -10.53 -6.68 -0.54
N TYR A 94 -9.90 -6.68 -1.71
CA TYR A 94 -9.55 -7.87 -2.47
C TYR A 94 -8.04 -7.97 -2.64
N PRO A 95 -7.46 -9.18 -2.76
CA PRO A 95 -6.04 -9.35 -2.99
C PRO A 95 -5.67 -8.93 -4.42
N VAL A 96 -4.82 -7.91 -4.53
CA VAL A 96 -4.35 -7.33 -5.78
C VAL A 96 -2.82 -7.33 -5.80
N GLY A 97 -2.24 -7.77 -6.91
CA GLY A 97 -0.80 -7.89 -7.10
C GLY A 97 -0.19 -9.05 -6.31
N TYR A 98 0.97 -9.50 -6.79
CA TYR A 98 1.83 -10.48 -6.12
C TYR A 98 3.25 -9.91 -6.02
N TYR A 99 3.82 -9.93 -4.83
CA TYR A 99 5.13 -9.35 -4.53
C TYR A 99 6.04 -10.42 -3.91
N ASP A 100 7.06 -10.86 -4.63
CA ASP A 100 8.04 -11.82 -4.11
C ASP A 100 9.27 -11.11 -3.55
N LEU A 101 9.23 -10.79 -2.25
CA LEU A 101 10.32 -10.06 -1.60
C LEU A 101 11.55 -10.96 -1.32
N SER A 102 11.47 -12.27 -1.62
CA SER A 102 12.61 -13.18 -1.54
C SER A 102 13.70 -12.86 -2.57
N GLU A 103 13.34 -12.22 -3.69
CA GLU A 103 14.33 -11.69 -4.65
C GLU A 103 15.18 -10.54 -4.04
N ALA A 104 14.67 -9.88 -2.99
CA ALA A 104 15.38 -8.88 -2.21
C ALA A 104 15.96 -9.45 -0.90
N GLY A 105 16.06 -10.77 -0.75
CA GLY A 105 16.64 -11.41 0.43
C GLY A 105 15.77 -11.33 1.69
N VAL A 106 14.48 -11.01 1.55
CA VAL A 106 13.50 -10.98 2.65
C VAL A 106 12.61 -12.22 2.55
N PRO A 107 12.46 -13.04 3.62
CA PRO A 107 11.83 -14.36 3.52
C PRO A 107 10.28 -14.30 3.51
N VAL A 108 9.70 -13.45 2.66
CA VAL A 108 8.26 -13.27 2.54
C VAL A 108 7.82 -13.11 1.08
N HIS A 109 6.56 -13.38 0.85
CA HIS A 109 5.82 -13.00 -0.35
C HIS A 109 4.48 -12.38 0.05
N SER A 110 3.91 -11.50 -0.78
CA SER A 110 2.87 -10.57 -0.33
C SER A 110 1.83 -10.26 -1.41
N THR A 111 0.69 -9.72 -0.96
CA THR A 111 -0.35 -9.09 -1.78
C THR A 111 -0.86 -7.81 -1.10
N ALA A 112 -1.57 -6.96 -1.85
CA ALA A 112 -2.27 -5.81 -1.30
C ALA A 112 -3.77 -6.08 -1.22
N PHE A 113 -4.37 -6.03 -0.02
CA PHE A 113 -5.82 -6.02 0.10
C PHE A 113 -6.34 -4.60 -0.08
N ARG A 114 -7.17 -4.38 -1.11
CA ARG A 114 -7.72 -3.05 -1.41
C ARG A 114 -9.04 -3.09 -2.20
N PRO A 115 -9.80 -1.99 -2.23
CA PRO A 115 -10.92 -1.86 -3.15
C PRO A 115 -10.44 -1.84 -4.60
N ILE A 116 -11.32 -2.29 -5.50
CA ILE A 116 -11.05 -2.32 -6.95
C ILE A 116 -12.03 -1.45 -7.75
N ASP A 117 -13.19 -1.12 -7.18
CA ASP A 117 -14.18 -0.26 -7.82
C ASP A 117 -13.86 1.23 -7.65
N ASP A 118 -14.12 2.03 -8.69
CA ASP A 118 -13.85 3.47 -8.72
C ASP A 118 -14.56 4.22 -7.57
N ASP A 119 -15.86 3.95 -7.36
CA ASP A 119 -16.64 4.60 -6.30
C ASP A 119 -16.12 4.20 -4.90
N ALA A 120 -15.65 2.96 -4.76
CA ALA A 120 -15.10 2.45 -3.52
C ALA A 120 -13.74 3.10 -3.18
N LEU A 121 -12.87 3.26 -4.19
CA LEU A 121 -11.59 3.96 -4.08
C LEU A 121 -11.77 5.47 -3.82
N ALA A 122 -12.73 6.10 -4.49
CA ALA A 122 -13.05 7.52 -4.30
C ALA A 122 -13.58 7.80 -2.88
N MET A 123 -14.35 6.87 -2.30
CA MET A 123 -14.88 7.01 -0.95
C MET A 123 -13.80 6.80 0.12
N ASN A 124 -13.09 5.67 0.07
CA ASN A 124 -12.01 5.37 1.00
C ASN A 124 -11.04 4.35 0.38
N PRO A 125 -9.83 4.76 -0.02
CA PRO A 125 -8.86 3.91 -0.71
C PRO A 125 -7.95 3.15 0.26
N PHE A 126 -8.45 2.79 1.44
CA PHE A 126 -7.64 2.09 2.42
C PHE A 126 -7.09 0.76 1.87
N ARG A 127 -5.79 0.55 2.04
CA ARG A 127 -5.04 -0.60 1.53
C ARG A 127 -4.27 -1.26 2.66
N VAL A 128 -4.12 -2.58 2.62
CA VAL A 128 -3.25 -3.30 3.56
C VAL A 128 -2.30 -4.23 2.80
N PHE A 129 -1.01 -3.90 2.82
CA PHE A 129 0.06 -4.75 2.31
C PHE A 129 0.26 -5.91 3.30
N THR A 130 -0.04 -7.13 2.86
CA THR A 130 -0.03 -8.32 3.72
C THR A 130 1.02 -9.30 3.22
N SER A 131 2.01 -9.56 4.07
CA SER A 131 3.11 -10.47 3.77
C SER A 131 2.94 -11.79 4.51
N LEU A 132 3.17 -12.91 3.83
CA LEU A 132 3.25 -14.24 4.42
C LEU A 132 4.71 -14.64 4.58
N LEU A 133 5.11 -15.03 5.79
CA LEU A 133 6.42 -15.59 6.08
C LEU A 133 6.61 -16.95 5.41
N ARG A 134 7.75 -17.10 4.74
CA ARG A 134 8.17 -18.34 4.09
C ARG A 134 9.14 -19.11 4.98
N LEU A 135 8.59 -19.98 5.82
CA LEU A 135 9.37 -20.77 6.79
C LEU A 135 10.40 -21.68 6.12
N GLU A 136 10.16 -22.11 4.89
CA GLU A 136 11.09 -22.92 4.10
C GLU A 136 12.39 -22.17 3.74
N LEU A 137 12.41 -20.84 3.86
CA LEU A 137 13.60 -20.00 3.66
C LEU A 137 14.42 -19.79 4.94
N ILE A 138 13.97 -20.30 6.09
CA ILE A 138 14.78 -20.33 7.32
C ILE A 138 15.84 -21.41 7.18
N GLU A 139 17.13 -21.09 7.27
CA GLU A 139 18.22 -22.04 6.98
C GLU A 139 18.33 -23.12 8.06
N SER A 140 18.22 -22.70 9.33
CA SER A 140 18.28 -23.61 10.47
C SER A 140 17.00 -24.44 10.59
N GLU A 141 17.08 -25.73 10.30
CA GLU A 141 15.96 -26.69 10.45
C GLU A 141 15.37 -26.69 11.86
N ALA A 142 16.22 -26.56 12.89
CA ALA A 142 15.78 -26.48 14.28
C ALA A 142 14.99 -25.19 14.57
N LEU A 143 15.43 -24.05 14.02
CA LEU A 143 14.68 -22.79 14.16
C LEU A 143 13.39 -22.81 13.36
N ARG A 144 13.40 -23.39 12.15
CA ARG A 144 12.20 -23.59 11.33
C ARG A 144 11.14 -24.38 12.08
N GLN A 145 11.49 -25.56 12.61
CA GLN A 145 10.55 -26.38 13.38
C GLN A 145 10.04 -25.63 14.62
N ARG A 146 10.92 -24.89 15.30
CA ARG A 146 10.52 -24.08 16.46
C ARG A 146 9.54 -22.97 16.07
N SER A 147 9.75 -22.30 14.94
CA SER A 147 8.84 -21.29 14.40
C SER A 147 7.48 -21.88 14.05
N GLU A 148 7.44 -23.04 13.39
CA GLU A 148 6.20 -23.78 13.11
C GLU A 148 5.43 -24.09 14.40
N ASP A 149 6.12 -24.62 15.43
CA ASP A 149 5.51 -24.99 16.72
C ASP A 149 4.96 -23.78 17.48
N ILE A 150 5.58 -22.61 17.36
CA ILE A 150 5.12 -21.36 17.99
C ILE A 150 3.88 -20.85 17.26
N LEU A 151 3.96 -20.77 15.93
CA LEU A 151 2.87 -20.27 15.08
C LEU A 151 1.63 -21.16 15.17
N ALA A 152 1.79 -22.49 15.26
CA ALA A 152 0.67 -23.43 15.39
C ALA A 152 -0.12 -23.30 16.71
N LYS A 153 0.43 -22.62 17.73
CA LYS A 153 -0.21 -22.48 19.05
C LYS A 153 -1.03 -21.21 19.22
N ARG A 154 -0.88 -20.22 18.33
CA ARG A 154 -1.58 -18.94 18.45
C ARG A 154 -2.88 -18.95 17.66
N ASP A 155 -3.84 -18.17 18.14
CA ASP A 155 -5.02 -17.77 17.37
C ASP A 155 -5.04 -16.24 17.36
N ILE A 156 -4.82 -15.66 16.18
CA ILE A 156 -4.71 -14.21 16.02
C ILE A 156 -6.08 -13.53 15.88
N PHE A 157 -7.15 -14.30 15.67
CA PHE A 157 -8.50 -13.76 15.45
C PHE A 157 -9.40 -14.05 16.65
N THR A 158 -10.14 -13.04 17.08
CA THR A 158 -11.13 -13.26 18.14
C THR A 158 -12.28 -14.14 17.63
N PRO A 159 -12.95 -14.91 18.52
CA PRO A 159 -14.15 -15.65 18.14
C PRO A 159 -15.25 -14.76 17.54
N GLY A 160 -15.39 -13.52 18.05
CA GLY A 160 -16.35 -12.55 17.55
C GLY A 160 -16.07 -12.08 16.13
N ALA A 161 -14.79 -11.87 15.76
CA ALA A 161 -14.43 -11.55 14.38
C ALA A 161 -14.81 -12.69 13.43
N ARG A 162 -14.54 -13.95 13.81
CA ARG A 162 -14.89 -15.14 13.00
C ARG A 162 -16.40 -15.26 12.79
N GLU A 163 -17.19 -15.10 13.85
CA GLU A 163 -18.66 -15.15 13.76
C GLU A 163 -19.20 -14.07 12.81
N LEU A 164 -18.68 -12.84 12.88
CA LEU A 164 -19.13 -11.74 12.04
C LEU A 164 -18.71 -11.89 10.57
N ILE A 165 -17.53 -12.47 10.31
CA ILE A 165 -17.12 -12.85 8.94
C ILE A 165 -18.11 -13.89 8.37
N GLU A 166 -18.43 -14.95 9.12
CA GLU A 166 -19.38 -15.97 8.69
C GLU A 166 -20.80 -15.40 8.48
N ARG A 167 -21.23 -14.45 9.33
CA ARG A 167 -22.50 -13.74 9.15
C ARG A 167 -22.50 -12.91 7.86
N HIS A 168 -21.43 -12.16 7.60
CA HIS A 168 -21.30 -11.38 6.36
C HIS A 168 -21.42 -12.30 5.12
N GLU A 169 -20.72 -13.43 5.12
CA GLU A 169 -20.73 -14.39 4.02
C GLU A 169 -22.10 -15.06 3.82
N THR A 170 -22.81 -15.37 4.90
CA THR A 170 -24.12 -16.07 4.85
C THR A 170 -25.30 -15.14 4.57
N GLN A 171 -25.25 -13.89 5.03
CA GLN A 171 -26.34 -12.92 4.90
C GLN A 171 -26.11 -11.88 3.80
N GLY A 172 -24.90 -11.83 3.23
CA GLY A 172 -24.51 -10.89 2.19
C GLY A 172 -24.16 -9.49 2.71
N GLY A 173 -23.93 -9.33 4.01
CA GLY A 173 -23.65 -8.03 4.64
C GLY A 173 -23.75 -8.08 6.16
N LEU A 174 -23.48 -6.95 6.81
CA LEU A 174 -23.65 -6.73 8.25
C LEU A 174 -24.59 -5.54 8.47
N THR A 175 -25.35 -5.53 9.56
CA THR A 175 -26.03 -4.30 10.02
C THR A 175 -25.02 -3.27 10.52
N SER A 176 -25.45 -2.03 10.78
CA SER A 176 -24.56 -1.00 11.34
C SER A 176 -23.96 -1.40 12.70
N GLU A 177 -24.73 -2.00 13.59
CA GLU A 177 -24.26 -2.45 14.91
C GLU A 177 -23.29 -3.63 14.80
N GLU A 178 -23.58 -4.57 13.91
CA GLU A 178 -22.69 -5.70 13.62
C GLU A 178 -21.37 -5.23 13.00
N ALA A 179 -21.42 -4.23 12.11
CA ALA A 179 -20.22 -3.61 11.54
C ALA A 179 -19.36 -2.92 12.62
N ASP A 180 -19.97 -2.22 13.57
CA ASP A 180 -19.23 -1.60 14.69
C ASP A 180 -18.57 -2.67 15.58
N GLN A 181 -19.27 -3.77 15.86
CA GLN A 181 -18.69 -4.89 16.58
C GLN A 181 -17.56 -5.55 15.77
N PHE A 182 -17.76 -5.74 14.46
CA PHE A 182 -16.76 -6.34 13.57
C PHE A 182 -15.47 -5.51 13.57
N VAL A 183 -15.58 -4.18 13.43
CA VAL A 183 -14.42 -3.28 13.45
C VAL A 183 -13.67 -3.40 14.77
N LYS A 184 -14.38 -3.44 15.90
CA LYS A 184 -13.77 -3.59 17.23
C LYS A 184 -13.03 -4.93 17.38
N GLU A 185 -13.66 -6.03 16.97
CA GLU A 185 -13.07 -7.37 17.05
C GLU A 185 -11.90 -7.55 16.09
N ALA A 186 -12.01 -7.02 14.87
CA ALA A 186 -10.93 -7.05 13.87
C ALA A 186 -9.70 -6.26 14.34
N LEU A 187 -9.89 -5.11 14.99
CA LEU A 187 -8.78 -4.30 15.51
C LEU A 187 -7.90 -5.03 16.53
N GLU A 188 -8.46 -5.93 17.33
CA GLU A 188 -7.67 -6.71 18.29
C GLU A 188 -6.64 -7.62 17.60
N THR A 189 -6.87 -7.99 16.32
CA THR A 189 -5.89 -8.76 15.52
C THR A 189 -4.61 -7.96 15.27
N PHE A 190 -4.71 -6.64 15.14
CA PHE A 190 -3.62 -5.75 14.70
C PHE A 190 -3.02 -4.90 15.84
N ARG A 191 -3.54 -5.07 17.06
CA ARG A 191 -3.09 -4.34 18.24
C ARG A 191 -1.68 -4.78 18.61
N TRP A 192 -0.88 -3.83 19.09
CA TRP A 192 0.41 -4.17 19.66
C TRP A 192 0.30 -4.77 21.06
N HIS A 193 1.10 -5.80 21.29
CA HIS A 193 1.23 -6.46 22.58
C HIS A 193 2.70 -6.47 23.00
N GLN A 194 2.99 -5.89 24.16
CA GLN A 194 4.35 -5.83 24.72
C GLN A 194 4.88 -7.19 25.19
N ASP A 195 3.99 -8.15 25.44
CA ASP A 195 4.36 -9.50 25.89
C ASP A 195 4.64 -10.39 24.69
N ALA A 196 5.90 -10.80 24.53
CA ALA A 196 6.29 -11.84 23.59
C ALA A 196 5.76 -13.22 24.04
N THR A 197 5.54 -14.10 23.08
CA THR A 197 5.04 -15.47 23.29
C THR A 197 6.16 -16.48 23.56
N VAL A 198 7.41 -16.02 23.54
CA VAL A 198 8.63 -16.83 23.64
C VAL A 198 9.57 -16.30 24.72
N ASP A 199 10.52 -17.14 25.14
CA ASP A 199 11.64 -16.72 26.00
C ASP A 199 12.68 -15.88 25.23
N LEU A 200 13.58 -15.22 25.97
CA LEU A 200 14.59 -14.32 25.41
C LEU A 200 15.55 -15.04 24.45
N ASP A 201 15.99 -16.26 24.79
CA ASP A 201 16.94 -17.02 24.00
C ASP A 201 16.35 -17.42 22.64
N THR A 202 15.05 -17.78 22.62
CA THR A 202 14.30 -18.02 21.39
C THR A 202 14.24 -16.78 20.51
N TYR A 203 13.87 -15.65 21.12
CA TYR A 203 13.74 -14.40 20.40
C TYR A 203 15.07 -13.99 19.79
N GLN A 204 16.17 -14.08 20.55
CA GLN A 204 17.52 -13.77 20.05
C GLN A 204 17.90 -14.68 18.88
N ALA A 205 17.69 -16.00 19.00
CA ALA A 205 18.02 -16.93 17.93
C ALA A 205 17.25 -16.65 16.63
N LEU A 206 15.96 -16.32 16.73
CA LEU A 206 15.15 -15.95 15.55
C LEU A 206 15.51 -14.55 15.01
N HIS A 207 15.92 -13.63 15.89
CA HIS A 207 16.32 -12.28 15.52
C HIS A 207 17.65 -12.28 14.75
N ASP A 208 18.60 -13.09 15.22
CA ASP A 208 19.92 -13.27 14.62
C ASP A 208 19.83 -13.97 13.26
N GLU A 209 18.87 -14.88 13.08
CA GLU A 209 18.54 -15.47 11.77
C GLU A 209 18.00 -14.38 10.83
N HIS A 210 16.90 -13.73 11.22
CA HIS A 210 16.40 -12.55 10.53
C HIS A 210 15.41 -11.78 11.41
N ARG A 211 15.61 -10.47 11.55
CA ARG A 211 14.74 -9.57 12.30
C ARG A 211 13.23 -9.69 11.98
N LEU A 212 12.88 -10.00 10.73
CA LEU A 212 11.49 -10.21 10.30
C LEU A 212 10.92 -11.52 10.87
N ILE A 213 11.71 -12.58 10.96
CA ILE A 213 11.25 -13.85 11.53
C ILE A 213 10.88 -13.64 13.00
N ALA A 214 11.73 -12.96 13.77
CA ALA A 214 11.42 -12.64 15.16
C ALA A 214 10.15 -11.77 15.31
N ASP A 215 9.99 -10.77 14.44
CA ASP A 215 8.82 -9.88 14.40
C ASP A 215 7.50 -10.65 14.14
N VAL A 216 7.53 -11.67 13.28
CA VAL A 216 6.34 -12.47 12.94
C VAL A 216 6.07 -13.55 13.98
N VAL A 217 7.10 -14.29 14.39
CA VAL A 217 6.95 -15.53 15.18
C VAL A 217 6.80 -15.24 16.67
N CYS A 218 7.50 -14.23 17.21
CA CYS A 218 7.59 -14.04 18.65
C CYS A 218 6.39 -13.32 19.28
N PHE A 219 5.48 -12.75 18.49
CA PHE A 219 4.38 -11.92 18.98
C PHE A 219 3.01 -12.57 18.80
N ARG A 220 2.03 -12.08 19.58
CA ARG A 220 0.68 -12.65 19.65
C ARG A 220 -0.10 -12.56 18.34
N GLY A 221 0.16 -11.55 17.53
CA GLY A 221 -0.57 -11.30 16.29
C GLY A 221 0.17 -10.34 15.35
N PRO A 222 -0.38 -10.12 14.15
CA PRO A 222 0.21 -9.29 13.11
C PRO A 222 -0.01 -7.81 13.41
N HIS A 223 0.72 -7.27 14.38
CA HIS A 223 0.65 -5.85 14.71
C HIS A 223 0.96 -4.96 13.49
N ILE A 224 0.39 -3.75 13.47
CA ILE A 224 0.65 -2.79 12.38
C ILE A 224 2.14 -2.42 12.36
N ASN A 225 2.83 -2.74 11.26
CA ASN A 225 4.24 -2.39 11.08
C ASN A 225 4.41 -0.88 10.89
N HIS A 226 3.56 -0.32 10.02
CA HIS A 226 3.41 1.09 9.77
C HIS A 226 2.01 1.39 9.23
N LEU A 227 1.61 2.65 9.40
CA LEU A 227 0.41 3.22 8.79
C LEU A 227 0.83 4.50 8.08
N THR A 228 0.64 4.54 6.77
CA THR A 228 1.25 5.53 5.89
C THR A 228 0.17 6.47 5.35
N PRO A 229 0.22 7.79 5.63
CA PRO A 229 -0.67 8.77 5.01
C PRO A 229 -0.18 9.19 3.61
N ARG A 230 -1.07 9.80 2.81
CA ARG A 230 -0.72 10.38 1.50
C ARG A 230 -0.39 11.87 1.60
N THR A 231 0.77 12.27 1.07
CA THR A 231 1.14 13.68 0.82
C THR A 231 1.14 14.00 -0.68
N LEU A 232 0.91 15.27 -1.01
CA LEU A 232 1.04 15.82 -2.37
C LEU A 232 2.48 16.27 -2.68
N ASP A 233 3.28 16.53 -1.66
CA ASP A 233 4.70 16.91 -1.79
C ASP A 233 5.53 16.20 -0.73
N ILE A 234 6.13 15.08 -1.11
CA ILE A 234 6.98 14.28 -0.22
C ILE A 234 8.30 14.96 0.09
N ASP A 235 8.82 15.79 -0.82
CA ASP A 235 10.08 16.50 -0.61
C ASP A 235 9.92 17.53 0.50
N GLU A 236 8.82 18.28 0.51
CA GLU A 236 8.55 19.27 1.56
C GLU A 236 8.21 18.61 2.90
N VAL A 237 7.49 17.48 2.91
CA VAL A 237 7.31 16.70 4.14
C VAL A 237 8.67 16.23 4.68
N GLN A 238 9.50 15.58 3.85
CA GLN A 238 10.82 15.08 4.28
C GLN A 238 11.70 16.21 4.82
N ARG A 239 11.69 17.38 4.17
CA ARG A 239 12.46 18.56 4.61
C ARG A 239 12.04 19.06 5.99
N ARG A 240 10.74 19.05 6.31
CA ARG A 240 10.17 19.54 7.58
C ARG A 240 10.17 18.49 8.70
N MET A 241 10.27 17.20 8.38
CA MET A 241 10.23 16.12 9.38
C MET A 241 11.24 16.30 10.55
N PRO A 242 12.51 16.70 10.33
CA PRO A 242 13.45 16.95 11.43
C PRO A 242 13.02 18.05 12.39
N GLU A 243 12.35 19.10 11.89
CA GLU A 243 11.82 20.19 12.71
C GLU A 243 10.70 19.69 13.67
N MET A 244 10.06 18.59 13.30
CA MET A 244 9.00 17.91 14.06
C MET A 244 9.51 16.71 14.88
N GLY A 245 10.83 16.56 15.01
CA GLY A 245 11.46 15.47 15.77
C GLY A 245 11.44 14.10 15.10
N MET A 246 11.15 14.04 13.79
CA MET A 246 11.20 12.82 12.98
C MET A 246 12.49 12.81 12.15
N ASN A 247 13.24 11.71 12.21
CA ASN A 247 14.46 11.54 11.43
C ASN A 247 14.18 10.63 10.22
N PRO A 248 13.80 11.19 9.05
CA PRO A 248 13.56 10.39 7.85
C PRO A 248 14.86 9.80 7.32
N LYS A 249 14.74 8.70 6.58
CA LYS A 249 15.81 8.24 5.71
C LYS A 249 16.11 9.31 4.66
N ALA A 250 17.38 9.48 4.33
CA ALA A 250 17.81 10.45 3.32
C ALA A 250 17.26 10.10 1.93
N VAL A 251 17.28 8.82 1.59
CA VAL A 251 16.81 8.32 0.29
C VAL A 251 15.28 8.22 0.29
N ILE A 252 14.66 8.85 -0.71
CA ILE A 252 13.27 8.62 -1.11
C ILE A 252 13.27 7.51 -2.16
N GLU A 253 12.45 6.49 -1.96
CA GLU A 253 12.26 5.42 -2.94
C GLU A 253 11.24 5.80 -3.99
N GLY A 254 11.29 5.10 -5.12
CA GLY A 254 10.47 5.38 -6.28
C GLY A 254 11.23 6.21 -7.33
N PRO A 255 10.51 6.85 -8.27
CA PRO A 255 11.13 7.77 -9.21
C PRO A 255 11.66 9.02 -8.49
N PRO A 256 12.55 9.80 -9.14
CA PRO A 256 12.87 11.14 -8.66
C PRO A 256 11.65 12.07 -8.68
N ARG A 257 11.85 13.32 -8.26
CA ARG A 257 10.83 14.37 -8.36
C ARG A 257 10.45 14.62 -9.83
N ARG A 258 9.16 14.81 -10.09
CA ARG A 258 8.57 14.95 -11.44
C ARG A 258 7.39 15.90 -11.42
N GLU A 259 7.15 16.59 -12.54
CA GLU A 259 5.95 17.42 -12.74
C GLU A 259 4.70 16.54 -12.90
N CYS A 260 4.84 15.37 -13.54
CA CYS A 260 3.82 14.34 -13.62
C CYS A 260 4.31 13.09 -12.86
N PRO A 261 4.04 12.99 -11.54
CA PRO A 261 4.49 11.86 -10.73
C PRO A 261 3.97 10.54 -11.28
N ILE A 262 4.81 9.51 -11.25
CA ILE A 262 4.50 8.13 -11.69
C ILE A 262 4.63 7.17 -10.51
N LEU A 263 3.81 6.10 -10.49
CA LEU A 263 3.76 5.12 -9.40
C LEU A 263 3.59 5.81 -8.04
N LEU A 264 4.56 5.66 -7.13
CA LEU A 264 4.61 6.39 -5.88
C LEU A 264 6.06 6.69 -5.49
N ARG A 265 6.22 7.68 -4.62
CA ARG A 265 7.45 7.98 -3.90
C ARG A 265 7.21 7.76 -2.42
N GLN A 266 8.18 7.19 -1.71
CA GLN A 266 8.02 6.89 -0.28
C GLN A 266 9.31 7.09 0.51
N THR A 267 9.18 7.45 1.78
CA THR A 267 10.29 7.43 2.74
C THR A 267 9.79 7.03 4.12
N SER A 268 10.70 6.58 4.96
CA SER A 268 10.39 6.05 6.29
C SER A 268 11.25 6.74 7.35
N PHE A 269 10.80 6.72 8.59
CA PHE A 269 11.53 7.18 9.76
C PHE A 269 11.33 6.20 10.91
N LYS A 270 12.30 6.17 11.83
CA LYS A 270 12.14 5.40 13.07
C LYS A 270 11.14 6.12 13.97
N ALA A 271 10.00 5.50 14.25
CA ALA A 271 8.97 6.12 15.07
C ALA A 271 9.17 5.81 16.55
N LEU A 272 9.25 4.52 16.91
CA LEU A 272 9.29 4.13 18.32
C LEU A 272 10.13 2.86 18.52
N GLU A 273 10.97 2.85 19.57
CA GLU A 273 11.51 1.61 20.15
C GLU A 273 10.59 1.16 21.29
N GLU A 274 10.20 -0.10 21.26
CA GLU A 274 9.25 -0.67 22.20
C GLU A 274 9.98 -1.58 23.19
N SER A 275 9.60 -1.48 24.47
CA SER A 275 10.05 -2.44 25.49
C SER A 275 9.24 -3.74 25.37
N ILE A 276 9.95 -4.87 25.27
CA ILE A 276 9.36 -6.22 25.23
C ILE A 276 9.52 -6.88 26.59
N ARG A 277 8.49 -7.61 27.01
CA ARG A 277 8.58 -8.61 28.08
C ARG A 277 8.54 -10.01 27.50
N PHE A 278 9.55 -10.81 27.80
CA PHE A 278 9.62 -12.20 27.36
C PHE A 278 8.97 -13.15 28.37
N ALA A 279 8.63 -14.35 27.90
CA ALA A 279 8.22 -15.42 28.80
C ALA A 279 9.36 -15.70 29.80
N GLY A 280 9.05 -15.66 31.11
CA GLY A 280 10.06 -15.76 32.17
C GLY A 280 10.56 -14.41 32.73
N ASP A 281 9.83 -13.31 32.48
CA ASP A 281 10.04 -11.96 33.04
C ASP A 281 11.34 -11.24 32.64
N ALA A 282 12.08 -11.76 31.65
CA ALA A 282 13.18 -11.04 31.04
C ALA A 282 12.66 -9.82 30.24
N GLN A 283 13.45 -8.73 30.25
CA GLN A 283 13.15 -7.50 29.50
C GLN A 283 14.12 -7.34 28.34
N GLY A 284 13.63 -6.78 27.23
CA GLY A 284 14.47 -6.35 26.10
C GLY A 284 13.79 -5.28 25.27
N THR A 285 14.34 -4.99 24.09
CA THR A 285 13.79 -3.98 23.17
C THR A 285 13.49 -4.59 21.81
N HIS A 286 12.40 -4.14 21.20
CA HIS A 286 12.08 -4.38 19.79
C HIS A 286 12.07 -3.07 19.05
N THR A 287 12.67 -3.04 17.86
CA THR A 287 12.37 -1.99 16.89
C THR A 287 11.43 -2.58 15.84
N ALA A 288 10.13 -2.50 16.10
CA ALA A 288 9.08 -2.93 15.16
C ALA A 288 8.47 -1.78 14.36
N ARG A 289 8.37 -0.59 14.97
CA ARG A 289 7.49 0.46 14.46
C ARG A 289 8.23 1.55 13.70
N PHE A 290 7.90 1.62 12.42
CA PHE A 290 8.36 2.68 11.54
C PHE A 290 7.19 3.59 11.21
N GLY A 291 7.50 4.88 11.08
CA GLY A 291 6.60 5.78 10.38
C GLY A 291 6.99 5.79 8.91
N GLU A 292 6.01 5.89 8.04
CA GLU A 292 6.22 5.96 6.59
C GLU A 292 5.30 7.03 6.02
N ILE A 293 5.74 7.64 4.92
CA ILE A 293 4.99 8.64 4.17
C ILE A 293 5.09 8.34 2.68
N GLU A 294 3.99 8.53 1.94
CA GLU A 294 3.96 8.29 0.50
C GLU A 294 3.34 9.46 -0.29
N GLN A 295 3.82 9.66 -1.52
CA GLN A 295 3.20 10.49 -2.55
C GLN A 295 2.85 9.61 -3.73
N ARG A 296 1.56 9.57 -4.10
CA ARG A 296 1.05 8.74 -5.20
C ARG A 296 0.90 9.54 -6.49
N GLY A 297 1.44 9.00 -7.57
CA GLY A 297 1.33 9.50 -8.94
C GLY A 297 0.42 8.63 -9.81
N VAL A 298 0.64 8.65 -11.12
CA VAL A 298 -0.14 7.91 -12.10
C VAL A 298 0.26 6.42 -12.20
N ALA A 299 -0.72 5.54 -12.38
CA ALA A 299 -0.53 4.14 -12.70
C ALA A 299 0.08 3.96 -14.09
N LEU A 300 1.09 3.10 -14.20
CA LEU A 300 1.81 2.85 -15.44
C LEU A 300 1.25 1.62 -16.19
N THR A 301 1.28 1.68 -17.52
CA THR A 301 1.03 0.52 -18.38
C THR A 301 2.20 -0.48 -18.29
N PRO A 302 2.09 -1.72 -18.81
CA PRO A 302 3.24 -2.61 -18.92
C PRO A 302 4.46 -1.97 -19.61
N LYS A 303 4.22 -1.14 -20.64
CA LYS A 303 5.28 -0.41 -21.35
C LYS A 303 5.93 0.66 -20.46
N GLY A 304 5.12 1.45 -19.75
CA GLY A 304 5.64 2.45 -18.82
C GLY A 304 6.39 1.81 -17.64
N ARG A 305 5.88 0.69 -17.14
CA ARG A 305 6.49 -0.09 -16.07
C ARG A 305 7.86 -0.64 -16.47
N ALA A 306 7.97 -1.22 -17.67
CA ALA A 306 9.24 -1.70 -18.21
C ALA A 306 10.27 -0.57 -18.39
N LEU A 307 9.84 0.59 -18.88
CA LEU A 307 10.71 1.77 -18.97
C LEU A 307 11.16 2.23 -17.58
N TYR A 308 10.24 2.32 -16.62
CA TYR A 308 10.57 2.66 -15.24
C TYR A 308 11.62 1.69 -14.66
N ASP A 309 11.42 0.37 -14.79
CA ASP A 309 12.34 -0.62 -14.23
C ASP A 309 13.72 -0.55 -14.89
N GLN A 310 13.77 -0.34 -16.21
CA GLN A 310 15.03 -0.11 -16.92
C GLN A 310 15.78 1.11 -16.37
N LEU A 311 15.09 2.24 -16.20
CA LEU A 311 15.69 3.49 -15.72
C LEU A 311 16.09 3.40 -14.24
N LEU A 312 15.28 2.73 -13.41
CA LEU A 312 15.61 2.50 -12.00
C LEU A 312 16.88 1.66 -11.87
N ASN A 313 17.00 0.59 -12.65
CA ASN A 313 18.19 -0.27 -12.65
C ASN A 313 19.43 0.48 -13.17
N GLU A 314 19.30 1.22 -14.27
CA GLU A 314 20.37 2.07 -14.82
C GLU A 314 20.84 3.12 -13.79
N GLY A 315 19.90 3.72 -13.05
CA GLY A 315 20.20 4.65 -11.97
C GLY A 315 20.94 3.99 -10.81
N ARG A 316 20.45 2.85 -10.33
CA ARG A 316 21.05 2.11 -9.20
C ARG A 316 22.50 1.68 -9.45
N GLU A 317 22.80 1.23 -10.66
CA GLU A 317 24.17 0.88 -11.06
C GLU A 317 25.11 2.10 -10.96
N GLN A 318 24.59 3.30 -11.20
CA GLN A 318 25.35 4.55 -11.18
C GLN A 318 25.38 5.23 -9.80
N THR A 319 24.42 4.94 -8.92
CA THR A 319 24.32 5.56 -7.59
C THR A 319 24.99 4.78 -6.46
N ALA A 320 25.57 3.61 -6.75
CA ALA A 320 26.24 2.78 -5.75
C ALA A 320 27.35 3.56 -5.01
N GLY A 321 27.18 3.73 -3.70
CA GLY A 321 28.14 4.41 -2.83
C GLY A 321 28.13 5.94 -2.91
N LEU A 322 27.17 6.54 -3.61
CA LEU A 322 26.98 8.00 -3.63
C LEU A 322 26.29 8.50 -2.35
N ASP A 323 26.53 9.76 -2.01
CA ASP A 323 25.70 10.48 -1.05
C ASP A 323 24.31 10.82 -1.64
N ASN A 324 23.41 11.34 -0.82
CA ASN A 324 22.02 11.57 -1.24
C ASN A 324 21.91 12.58 -2.39
N ASP A 325 22.67 13.68 -2.35
CA ASP A 325 22.56 14.75 -3.35
C ASP A 325 23.08 14.27 -4.72
N ALA A 326 24.20 13.53 -4.73
CA ALA A 326 24.73 12.91 -5.93
C ALA A 326 23.81 11.77 -6.42
N HIS A 327 23.22 10.99 -5.50
CA HIS A 327 22.22 9.97 -5.84
C HIS A 327 21.00 10.59 -6.57
N GLN A 328 20.40 11.63 -5.99
CA GLN A 328 19.26 12.31 -6.62
C GLN A 328 19.63 12.91 -7.99
N THR A 329 20.80 13.54 -8.10
CA THR A 329 21.28 14.09 -9.37
C THR A 329 21.40 13.03 -10.47
N VAL A 330 21.91 11.84 -10.15
CA VAL A 330 21.98 10.72 -11.11
C VAL A 330 20.58 10.24 -11.48
N MET A 331 19.71 10.05 -10.49
CA MET A 331 18.33 9.61 -10.72
C MET A 331 17.57 10.59 -11.62
N ASP A 332 17.68 11.90 -11.38
CA ASP A 332 17.10 12.95 -12.21
C ASP A 332 17.59 12.82 -13.67
N ASN A 333 18.90 12.70 -13.86
CA ASN A 333 19.49 12.60 -15.20
C ASN A 333 19.05 11.33 -15.96
N VAL A 334 18.94 10.19 -15.27
CA VAL A 334 18.51 8.94 -15.90
C VAL A 334 17.02 9.01 -16.25
N PHE A 335 16.18 9.56 -15.37
CA PHE A 335 14.74 9.65 -15.56
C PHE A 335 14.27 10.76 -16.53
N VAL A 336 15.18 11.62 -17.02
CA VAL A 336 14.90 12.50 -18.18
C VAL A 336 14.39 11.72 -19.39
N LYS A 337 14.78 10.44 -19.53
CA LYS A 337 14.30 9.54 -20.60
C LYS A 337 12.82 9.16 -20.45
N PHE A 338 12.20 9.38 -19.30
CA PHE A 338 10.77 9.17 -19.07
C PHE A 338 10.01 10.48 -19.32
N PRO A 339 9.02 10.53 -20.24
CA PRO A 339 8.26 11.76 -20.52
C PRO A 339 7.58 12.35 -19.28
N ASP A 340 7.80 13.64 -19.00
CA ASP A 340 7.26 14.33 -17.81
C ASP A 340 6.10 15.28 -18.12
N ASN A 341 5.20 14.84 -19.00
CA ASN A 341 3.93 15.51 -19.26
C ASN A 341 2.86 14.48 -19.62
N ASP A 342 1.63 14.74 -19.20
CA ASP A 342 0.49 13.84 -19.38
C ASP A 342 0.21 13.52 -20.86
N GLU A 343 0.38 14.49 -21.77
CA GLU A 343 0.12 14.29 -23.20
C GLU A 343 1.07 13.23 -23.80
N ALA A 344 2.38 13.37 -23.59
CA ALA A 344 3.38 12.44 -24.09
C ALA A 344 3.23 11.05 -23.46
N MET A 345 3.02 10.99 -22.13
CA MET A 345 2.80 9.71 -21.44
C MET A 345 1.58 8.97 -22.01
N ARG A 346 0.49 9.69 -22.32
CA ARG A 346 -0.72 9.12 -22.91
C ARG A 346 -0.51 8.66 -24.34
N ARG A 347 0.06 9.51 -25.21
CA ARG A 347 0.32 9.22 -26.63
C ARG A 347 1.29 8.06 -26.82
N GLU A 348 2.28 7.94 -25.94
CA GLU A 348 3.24 6.84 -25.95
C GLU A 348 2.72 5.59 -25.24
N GLY A 349 1.53 5.64 -24.61
CA GLY A 349 0.93 4.52 -23.89
C GLY A 349 1.75 4.07 -22.69
N LEU A 350 2.31 5.03 -21.93
CA LEU A 350 3.15 4.77 -20.76
C LEU A 350 2.35 4.77 -19.45
N ALA A 351 1.25 5.51 -19.38
CA ALA A 351 0.41 5.62 -18.20
C ALA A 351 -1.07 5.44 -18.55
N TYR A 352 -1.88 5.09 -17.56
CA TYR A 352 -3.33 4.92 -17.72
C TYR A 352 -4.08 6.22 -17.44
N PHE A 353 -5.11 6.50 -18.23
CA PHE A 353 -5.92 7.72 -18.12
C PHE A 353 -7.42 7.41 -18.04
N HIS A 354 -8.14 8.19 -17.23
CA HIS A 354 -9.59 8.24 -17.20
C HIS A 354 -10.08 9.36 -18.12
N TYR A 355 -11.01 9.04 -19.02
CA TYR A 355 -11.55 10.00 -19.98
C TYR A 355 -12.93 10.47 -19.56
N HIS A 356 -13.16 11.79 -19.57
CA HIS A 356 -14.46 12.39 -19.32
C HIS A 356 -14.81 13.46 -20.34
N LEU A 357 -16.10 13.70 -20.54
CA LEU A 357 -16.57 14.81 -21.37
C LEU A 357 -16.38 16.12 -20.63
N THR A 358 -15.85 17.12 -21.32
CA THR A 358 -15.86 18.51 -20.86
C THR A 358 -17.28 19.08 -21.00
N ALA A 359 -17.53 20.27 -20.45
CA ALA A 359 -18.78 20.98 -20.68
C ALA A 359 -19.05 21.22 -22.19
N ALA A 360 -17.99 21.45 -22.99
CA ALA A 360 -18.09 21.58 -24.44
C ALA A 360 -18.45 20.23 -25.10
N GLY A 361 -17.84 19.13 -24.65
CA GLY A 361 -18.17 17.77 -25.09
C GLY A 361 -19.61 17.36 -24.81
N GLN A 362 -20.13 17.72 -23.64
CA GLN A 362 -21.54 17.45 -23.27
C GLN A 362 -22.52 18.26 -24.13
N ALA A 363 -22.14 19.46 -24.55
CA ALA A 363 -22.97 20.32 -25.40
C ALA A 363 -22.88 19.95 -26.89
N ALA A 364 -21.82 19.26 -27.31
CA ALA A 364 -21.64 18.80 -28.68
C ALA A 364 -22.65 17.67 -28.99
N LYS A 365 -23.65 17.97 -29.82
CA LYS A 365 -24.75 17.03 -30.12
C LYS A 365 -24.33 15.82 -30.97
N GLU A 366 -23.18 15.87 -31.61
CA GLU A 366 -22.60 14.80 -32.42
C GLU A 366 -21.17 15.24 -32.80
N SER A 367 -20.17 14.38 -32.63
CA SER A 367 -18.83 14.59 -33.19
C SER A 367 -18.45 13.42 -34.10
N ALA A 368 -17.98 13.73 -35.31
CA ALA A 368 -17.65 12.73 -36.33
C ALA A 368 -16.36 11.93 -36.01
N GLY A 369 -15.64 12.28 -34.95
CA GLY A 369 -14.39 11.65 -34.55
C GLY A 369 -14.59 10.54 -33.51
N ARG A 370 -14.16 9.31 -33.82
CA ARG A 370 -13.97 8.24 -32.81
C ARG A 370 -12.56 8.21 -32.21
N ASP A 371 -11.69 9.08 -32.71
CA ASP A 371 -10.32 9.18 -32.22
C ASP A 371 -10.28 10.05 -30.96
N ILE A 372 -9.80 9.47 -29.87
CA ILE A 372 -9.78 10.12 -28.57
C ILE A 372 -8.80 11.30 -28.54
N GLU A 373 -7.70 11.22 -29.31
CA GLU A 373 -6.71 12.30 -29.40
C GLU A 373 -7.34 13.55 -30.02
N ALA A 374 -8.01 13.38 -31.16
CA ALA A 374 -8.68 14.48 -31.84
C ALA A 374 -9.79 15.12 -30.98
N LEU A 375 -10.49 14.34 -30.17
CA LEU A 375 -11.52 14.84 -29.24
C LEU A 375 -10.91 15.66 -28.09
N ILE A 376 -9.71 15.28 -27.64
CA ILE A 376 -8.95 16.03 -26.62
C ILE A 376 -8.41 17.33 -27.22
N GLU A 377 -7.85 17.30 -28.43
CA GLU A 377 -7.38 18.50 -29.14
C GLU A 377 -8.51 19.50 -29.41
N GLN A 378 -9.74 19.01 -29.64
CA GLN A 378 -10.94 19.84 -29.78
C GLN A 378 -11.49 20.37 -28.44
N GLY A 379 -10.93 19.93 -27.30
CA GLY A 379 -11.41 20.29 -25.97
C GLY A 379 -12.76 19.67 -25.60
N LEU A 380 -13.20 18.61 -26.30
CA LEU A 380 -14.46 17.90 -26.03
C LEU A 380 -14.29 16.82 -24.96
N VAL A 381 -13.12 16.21 -24.92
CA VAL A 381 -12.73 15.20 -23.93
C VAL A 381 -11.53 15.72 -23.16
N GLU A 382 -11.48 15.41 -21.87
CA GLU A 382 -10.30 15.59 -21.04
C GLU A 382 -9.84 14.22 -20.55
N ALA A 383 -8.53 14.02 -20.52
CA ALA A 383 -7.89 12.81 -20.04
C ALA A 383 -7.18 13.11 -18.73
N GLN A 384 -7.57 12.42 -17.67
CA GLN A 384 -7.04 12.60 -16.33
C GLN A 384 -6.23 11.37 -15.93
N PRO A 385 -5.01 11.51 -15.39
CA PRO A 385 -4.20 10.36 -15.01
C PRO A 385 -4.88 9.55 -13.90
N ILE A 386 -4.87 8.23 -14.04
CA ILE A 386 -5.40 7.31 -13.03
C ILE A 386 -4.38 7.17 -11.90
N THR A 387 -4.74 7.55 -10.67
CA THR A 387 -3.88 7.40 -9.49
C THR A 387 -3.47 5.94 -9.28
N TYR A 388 -2.19 5.74 -8.96
CA TYR A 388 -1.64 4.43 -8.62
C TYR A 388 -2.07 4.01 -7.21
N GLU A 389 -2.78 2.88 -7.13
CA GLU A 389 -3.36 2.31 -5.90
C GLU A 389 -2.53 1.18 -5.29
N ASP A 390 -1.47 0.74 -5.96
CA ASP A 390 -0.66 -0.40 -5.54
C ASP A 390 0.68 0.05 -4.93
N PHE A 391 1.62 -0.87 -4.79
CA PHE A 391 2.92 -0.66 -4.17
C PHE A 391 4.06 -0.80 -5.16
N LEU A 392 5.17 -0.11 -4.90
CA LEU A 392 6.39 -0.25 -5.69
C LEU A 392 6.80 -1.73 -5.83
N PRO A 393 7.42 -2.11 -6.97
CA PRO A 393 7.92 -3.47 -7.18
C PRO A 393 9.02 -3.85 -6.19
N VAL A 394 9.40 -5.13 -6.22
CA VAL A 394 10.58 -5.63 -5.50
C VAL A 394 11.87 -4.92 -5.91
N SER A 395 11.97 -4.49 -7.18
CA SER A 395 13.06 -3.64 -7.67
C SER A 395 13.14 -2.28 -6.98
N ALA A 396 12.24 -1.96 -6.05
CA ALA A 396 12.23 -0.76 -5.24
C ALA A 396 12.12 -1.05 -3.72
N ALA A 397 12.29 -2.30 -3.27
CA ALA A 397 12.09 -2.73 -1.88
C ALA A 397 13.20 -2.32 -0.86
N GLY A 398 13.94 -1.25 -1.11
CA GLY A 398 15.05 -0.83 -0.23
C GLY A 398 14.60 -0.46 1.19
N ILE A 399 13.36 0.02 1.37
CA ILE A 399 12.78 0.36 2.67
C ILE A 399 12.57 -0.90 3.48
N PHE A 400 12.17 -2.01 2.85
CA PHE A 400 12.04 -3.30 3.54
C PHE A 400 13.38 -3.76 4.10
N GLN A 401 14.44 -3.78 3.29
CA GLN A 401 15.78 -4.16 3.75
C GLN A 401 16.31 -3.24 4.86
N SER A 402 16.16 -1.93 4.66
CA SER A 402 16.73 -0.93 5.58
C SER A 402 15.94 -0.77 6.89
N ASN A 403 14.62 -0.99 6.90
CA ASN A 403 13.84 -1.09 8.15
C ASN A 403 14.26 -2.32 8.97
N LEU A 404 14.69 -3.38 8.29
CA LEU A 404 15.17 -4.60 8.91
C LEU A 404 16.67 -4.56 9.27
N GLY A 405 17.35 -3.42 9.08
CA GLY A 405 18.75 -3.21 9.46
C GLY A 405 19.76 -4.20 8.85
N GLY A 406 19.41 -4.84 7.73
CA GLY A 406 20.22 -5.90 7.11
C GLY A 406 21.25 -5.39 6.08
N GLY A 407 22.35 -6.13 5.94
CA GLY A 407 23.22 -6.08 4.75
C GLY A 407 22.57 -6.81 3.56
N GLN A 408 23.19 -6.74 2.37
CA GLN A 408 22.68 -7.43 1.18
C GLN A 408 22.68 -8.96 1.40
N ASN A 409 21.50 -9.55 1.58
CA ASN A 409 21.30 -11.01 1.57
C ASN A 409 21.17 -11.48 0.11
N GLU A 410 21.67 -12.68 -0.20
CA GLU A 410 21.57 -13.27 -1.54
C GLU A 410 20.10 -13.54 -1.93
N ALA A 411 19.75 -13.29 -3.20
CA ALA A 411 18.39 -13.45 -3.71
C ALA A 411 17.97 -14.93 -3.80
N TYR A 412 16.73 -15.24 -3.43
CA TYR A 412 16.13 -16.57 -3.58
C TYR A 412 15.51 -16.76 -4.98
N ALA A 413 15.44 -17.99 -5.52
CA ALA A 413 14.94 -18.26 -6.88
C ALA A 413 13.38 -18.20 -7.00
N GLY A 414 12.86 -17.55 -8.08
CA GLY A 414 11.54 -16.87 -8.05
C GLY A 414 10.27 -17.51 -8.66
N ASN A 415 10.30 -18.53 -9.53
CA ASN A 415 9.07 -18.87 -10.30
C ASN A 415 8.06 -19.84 -9.65
N ALA A 416 8.42 -20.60 -8.62
CA ALA A 416 7.50 -21.55 -7.97
C ALA A 416 6.62 -20.91 -6.86
N ASN A 417 6.71 -19.59 -6.68
CA ASN A 417 6.33 -18.93 -5.42
C ASN A 417 4.92 -18.32 -5.44
N ARG A 418 4.36 -18.00 -6.63
CA ARG A 418 3.01 -17.42 -6.77
C ARG A 418 1.91 -18.46 -6.54
N ASP A 419 2.01 -19.64 -7.16
CA ASP A 419 0.99 -20.70 -7.01
C ASP A 419 0.83 -21.12 -5.55
N ALA A 420 1.95 -21.28 -4.84
CA ALA A 420 1.96 -21.58 -3.40
C ALA A 420 1.31 -20.46 -2.57
N PHE A 421 1.52 -19.18 -2.94
CA PHE A 421 0.86 -18.05 -2.30
C PHE A 421 -0.66 -18.04 -2.54
N GLU A 422 -1.09 -18.25 -3.80
CA GLU A 422 -2.52 -18.29 -4.15
C GLU A 422 -3.24 -19.49 -3.50
N GLU A 423 -2.54 -20.62 -3.34
CA GLU A 423 -3.03 -21.78 -2.57
C GLU A 423 -3.22 -21.42 -1.09
N ALA A 424 -2.21 -20.81 -0.46
CA ALA A 424 -2.28 -20.35 0.93
C ALA A 424 -3.36 -19.28 1.14
N LEU A 425 -3.55 -18.40 0.16
CA LEU A 425 -4.57 -17.35 0.16
C LEU A 425 -5.99 -17.93 -0.04
N GLY A 426 -6.10 -19.07 -0.72
CA GLY A 426 -7.38 -19.68 -1.13
C GLY A 426 -8.10 -18.91 -2.25
N ALA A 427 -7.35 -18.11 -3.03
CA ALA A 427 -7.84 -17.37 -4.19
C ALA A 427 -6.65 -16.93 -5.07
N GLN A 428 -6.94 -16.65 -6.34
CA GLN A 428 -5.98 -15.96 -7.19
C GLN A 428 -5.86 -14.49 -6.81
N VAL A 429 -4.66 -13.91 -6.92
CA VAL A 429 -4.51 -12.47 -6.81
C VAL A 429 -4.94 -11.81 -8.12
N THR A 430 -5.58 -10.65 -8.02
CA THR A 430 -5.98 -9.88 -9.19
C THR A 430 -4.76 -9.18 -9.78
N ASP A 431 -4.61 -9.20 -11.11
CA ASP A 431 -3.60 -8.40 -11.80
C ASP A 431 -3.99 -6.92 -11.78
N GLU A 432 -3.18 -6.09 -11.15
CA GLU A 432 -3.43 -4.66 -11.03
C GLU A 432 -3.44 -3.94 -12.38
N LEU A 433 -2.59 -4.37 -13.33
CA LEU A 433 -2.48 -3.73 -14.63
C LEU A 433 -3.77 -3.92 -15.44
N SER A 434 -4.40 -5.08 -15.30
CA SER A 434 -5.71 -5.36 -15.90
C SER A 434 -6.80 -4.47 -15.32
N LEU A 435 -6.83 -4.22 -14.00
CA LEU A 435 -7.81 -3.31 -13.37
C LEU A 435 -7.69 -1.87 -13.92
N TYR A 436 -6.46 -1.35 -14.04
CA TYR A 436 -6.25 -0.02 -14.61
C TYR A 436 -6.64 0.05 -16.09
N ALA A 437 -6.32 -0.99 -16.87
CA ALA A 437 -6.71 -1.07 -18.27
C ALA A 437 -8.23 -1.13 -18.46
N GLU A 438 -8.94 -1.89 -17.61
CA GLU A 438 -10.41 -1.93 -17.60
C GLU A 438 -11.01 -0.57 -17.31
N ARG A 439 -10.47 0.15 -16.30
CA ARG A 439 -10.90 1.51 -15.94
C ARG A 439 -10.69 2.51 -17.08
N GLU A 440 -9.51 2.49 -17.70
CA GLU A 440 -9.21 3.32 -18.87
C GLU A 440 -10.19 3.02 -20.02
N ASN A 441 -10.35 1.74 -20.38
CA ASN A 441 -11.20 1.32 -21.48
C ASN A 441 -12.68 1.64 -21.24
N ALA A 442 -13.17 1.44 -20.02
CA ALA A 442 -14.55 1.74 -19.64
C ALA A 442 -14.85 3.24 -19.75
N SER A 443 -13.96 4.10 -19.22
CA SER A 443 -14.12 5.56 -19.31
C SER A 443 -14.08 6.04 -20.76
N LYS A 444 -13.13 5.53 -21.57
CA LYS A 444 -13.01 5.81 -22.99
C LYS A 444 -14.26 5.38 -23.78
N ALA A 445 -14.77 4.17 -23.52
CA ALA A 445 -15.97 3.67 -24.17
C ALA A 445 -17.20 4.52 -23.81
N LYS A 446 -17.32 4.95 -22.56
CA LYS A 446 -18.40 5.82 -22.09
C LYS A 446 -18.42 7.16 -22.81
N VAL A 447 -17.30 7.88 -22.88
CA VAL A 447 -17.25 9.18 -23.59
C VAL A 447 -17.52 9.04 -25.09
N LEU A 448 -16.99 7.99 -25.73
CA LEU A 448 -17.23 7.71 -27.14
C LEU A 448 -18.68 7.30 -27.44
N ALA A 449 -19.37 6.67 -26.48
CA ALA A 449 -20.79 6.36 -26.61
C ALA A 449 -21.64 7.63 -26.48
N SER A 450 -21.34 8.50 -25.52
CA SER A 450 -22.08 9.75 -25.32
C SER A 450 -21.98 10.74 -26.49
N LEU A 451 -20.90 10.70 -27.28
CA LEU A 451 -20.72 11.56 -28.46
C LEU A 451 -21.31 11.00 -29.76
N LYS A 452 -21.87 9.78 -29.73
CA LYS A 452 -22.46 9.12 -30.91
C LYS A 452 -23.95 9.42 -31.14
N GLY A 453 -24.61 10.11 -30.21
CA GLY A 453 -26.05 10.34 -30.22
C GLY A 453 -26.81 9.26 -29.46
#